data_AF-A0A3D3RNW4-F1
#
_entry.id   AF-A0A3D3RNW4-F1
#
_cell.length_a   1.000
_cell.length_b   1.000
_cell.length_c   1.000
_cell.angle_alpha   90.00
_cell.angle_beta   90.00
_cell.angle_gamma   90.00
#
_symmetry.space_group_name_H-M   'P 1'
#
loop_
_entity.id
_entity.type
_entity.pdbx_description
1 polymer ?
#
loop_
_entity_poly.entity_id
_entity_poly.type
_entity_poly.pdbx_seq_one_letter_code
_entity_poly.pdbx_strand_id
1 'polypeptide(L)' 'MYTKIKTHGIISVKRPISKARSKIVLKAEMNMRLGVAACSVSESDCNSGKCTSIQIIIEDQNLLE' A
#
# COMPACT_ATOMS: atom_id res chain seq x y z
N MET A 1 -3.29 -3.84 0.37
CA MET A 1 -3.63 -5.28 0.24
C MET A 1 -4.88 -5.55 1.05
N TYR A 2 -5.85 -6.31 0.53
CA TYR A 2 -7.02 -6.75 1.31
C TYR A 2 -7.02 -8.27 1.42
N THR A 3 -6.79 -8.77 2.63
CA THR A 3 -6.67 -10.20 2.90
C THR A 3 -7.68 -10.58 3.99
N LYS A 4 -8.30 -11.75 3.85
CA LYS A 4 -9.20 -12.32 4.86
C LYS A 4 -8.69 -13.68 5.31
N ILE A 5 -8.69 -13.88 6.62
CA ILE A 5 -8.51 -15.19 7.25
C ILE A 5 -9.91 -15.75 7.49
N LYS A 6 -10.16 -16.94 6.97
CA LYS A 6 -11.42 -17.69 7.12
C LYS A 6 -11.27 -18.75 8.22
N THR A 7 -12.31 -19.56 8.39
CA THR A 7 -12.27 -20.75 9.27
C THR A 7 -11.10 -21.66 8.90
N HIS A 8 -10.55 -22.34 9.90
CA HIS A 8 -9.41 -23.25 9.77
C HIS A 8 -8.15 -22.61 9.16
N GLY A 9 -7.97 -21.29 9.30
CA GLY A 9 -6.75 -20.60 8.86
C GLY A 9 -6.65 -20.40 7.35
N ILE A 10 -7.71 -20.67 6.58
CA ILE A 10 -7.69 -20.45 5.13
C ILE A 10 -7.57 -18.95 4.84
N ILE A 11 -6.52 -18.56 4.11
CA ILE A 11 -6.27 -17.17 3.71
C ILE A 11 -6.82 -16.94 2.31
N SER A 12 -7.46 -15.79 2.09
CA SER A 12 -7.87 -15.36 0.75
C SER A 12 -7.49 -13.89 0.51
N VAL A 13 -6.88 -13.64 -0.65
CA VAL A 13 -6.68 -12.28 -1.16
C VAL A 13 -7.96 -11.81 -1.84
N LYS A 14 -8.28 -10.53 -1.66
CA LYS A 14 -9.50 -9.89 -2.15
C LYS A 14 -9.16 -8.56 -2.82
N ARG A 15 -10.07 -8.10 -3.67
CA ARG A 15 -9.93 -6.80 -4.36
C ARG A 15 -9.74 -5.68 -3.36
N PRO A 16 -8.72 -4.82 -3.52
CA PRO A 16 -8.53 -3.66 -2.66
C PRO A 16 -9.80 -2.82 -2.49
N ILE A 17 -10.06 -2.38 -1.26
CA ILE A 17 -11.17 -1.47 -0.93
C ILE A 17 -10.80 0.01 -1.07
N SER A 18 -9.51 0.31 -1.26
CA SER A 18 -8.99 1.65 -1.51
C SER A 18 -9.46 2.19 -2.87
N LYS A 19 -9.59 3.51 -2.97
CA LYS A 19 -9.95 4.21 -4.20
C LYS A 19 -8.78 5.05 -4.70
N ALA A 20 -8.87 5.58 -5.92
CA ALA A 20 -7.93 6.57 -6.40
C ALA A 20 -7.80 7.71 -5.39
N ARG A 21 -6.56 8.18 -5.14
CA ARG A 21 -6.22 9.23 -4.16
C ARG A 21 -6.34 8.83 -2.68
N SER A 22 -6.72 7.59 -2.35
CA SER A 22 -6.51 7.07 -0.99
C SER A 22 -5.02 7.15 -0.65
N LYS A 23 -4.68 7.65 0.54
CA LYS A 23 -3.30 7.83 1.00
C LYS A 23 -3.11 7.37 2.44
N ILE A 24 -1.87 7.05 2.78
CA ILE A 24 -1.38 6.88 4.15
C ILE A 24 -0.26 7.89 4.38
N VAL A 25 -0.10 8.37 5.60
CA VAL A 25 0.98 9.28 6.00
C VAL A 25 1.82 8.55 7.04
N LEU A 26 3.13 8.49 6.81
CA LEU A 26 4.10 7.91 7.74
C LEU A 26 5.02 9.03 8.22
N LYS A 27 5.27 9.09 9.53
CA LYS A 27 6.27 9.97 10.13
C LYS A 27 7.51 9.13 10.45
N ALA A 28 8.68 9.60 10.01
CA ALA A 28 9.95 8.99 10.40
C ALA A 28 10.29 9.44 11.82
N GLU A 29 10.21 8.51 12.80
CA GLU A 29 10.60 8.77 14.19
C GLU A 29 12.12 8.64 14.41
N MET A 30 12.86 8.24 13.38
CA MET A 30 14.32 8.16 13.35
C MET A 30 14.82 8.18 11.90
N ASN A 31 16.14 8.36 11.72
CA ASN A 31 16.79 8.24 10.42
C ASN A 31 16.55 6.85 9.83
N MET A 32 16.00 6.79 8.61
CA MET A 32 15.70 5.53 7.95
C MET A 32 15.79 5.62 6.43
N ARG A 33 15.84 4.44 5.79
CA ARG A 33 15.64 4.29 4.34
C ARG A 33 14.32 3.55 4.14
N LEU A 34 13.42 4.12 3.33
CA LEU A 34 12.14 3.50 2.99
C LEU A 34 12.16 3.01 1.55
N GLY A 35 11.99 1.70 1.36
CA GLY A 35 11.75 1.10 0.05
C GLY A 35 10.25 0.89 -0.17
N VAL A 36 9.75 1.27 -1.34
CA VAL A 36 8.35 1.05 -1.75
C VAL A 36 8.33 0.36 -3.09
N ALA A 37 7.60 -0.74 -3.20
CA ALA A 37 7.41 -1.47 -4.45
C ALA A 37 5.94 -1.43 -4.87
N ALA A 38 5.68 -0.99 -6.10
CA ALA A 38 4.40 -1.24 -6.75
C ALA A 38 4.36 -2.72 -7.13
N CYS A 39 3.55 -3.50 -6.41
CA CYS A 39 3.40 -4.93 -6.65
C CYS A 39 3.00 -5.20 -8.11
N SER A 40 3.64 -6.18 -8.76
CA SER A 40 3.45 -6.52 -10.17
C SER A 40 2.36 -7.57 -10.44
N VAL A 41 1.75 -8.13 -9.39
CA VAL A 41 0.76 -9.22 -9.52
C VAL A 41 -0.51 -8.72 -10.21
N SER A 42 -0.79 -9.24 -11.40
CA SER A 42 -2.00 -8.94 -12.18
C SER A 42 -2.88 -10.17 -12.39
N GLU A 43 -2.40 -11.35 -11.99
CA GLU A 43 -3.04 -12.65 -12.18
C GLU A 43 -4.12 -12.94 -11.12
N SER A 44 -4.24 -12.08 -10.10
CA SER A 44 -5.17 -12.27 -8.99
C SER A 44 -5.88 -10.98 -8.58
N ASP A 45 -6.83 -11.11 -7.64
CA ASP A 45 -7.55 -9.98 -7.03
C ASP A 45 -6.64 -9.02 -6.24
N CYS A 46 -5.36 -9.33 -6.01
CA CYS A 46 -4.44 -8.53 -5.20
C CYS A 46 -4.38 -7.05 -5.62
N ASN A 47 -4.27 -6.82 -6.94
CA ASN A 47 -4.25 -5.48 -7.55
C ASN A 47 -5.46 -5.30 -8.49
N SER A 48 -6.58 -5.98 -8.21
CA SER A 48 -7.79 -5.95 -9.07
C SER A 48 -7.54 -6.32 -10.54
N GLY A 49 -6.53 -7.14 -10.82
CA GLY A 49 -6.17 -7.56 -12.18
C GLY A 49 -5.46 -6.50 -13.02
N LYS A 50 -5.12 -5.33 -12.48
CA LYS A 50 -4.39 -4.28 -13.20
C LYS A 50 -3.45 -3.53 -12.27
N CYS A 51 -2.15 -3.65 -12.53
CA CYS A 51 -1.14 -2.89 -11.80
C CYS A 51 -1.09 -1.43 -12.27
N THR A 52 -0.88 -0.52 -11.32
CA THR A 52 -0.72 0.93 -11.55
C THR A 52 0.46 1.43 -10.72
N SER A 53 0.98 2.61 -11.07
CA SER A 53 2.01 3.27 -10.27
C SER A 53 1.47 3.70 -8.89
N ILE A 54 2.38 3.87 -7.93
CA ILE A 54 2.12 4.45 -6.61
C ILE A 54 2.88 5.78 -6.55
N GLN A 55 2.22 6.84 -6.08
CA GLN A 55 2.87 8.14 -5.85
C GLN A 55 3.47 8.16 -4.44
N ILE A 56 4.71 8.66 -4.34
CA ILE A 56 5.41 8.89 -3.08
C ILE A 56 5.72 10.39 -3.02
N ILE A 57 5.37 11.01 -1.90
CA ILE A 57 5.67 12.41 -1.62
C ILE A 57 6.50 12.42 -0.34
N ILE A 58 7.65 13.08 -0.38
CA ILE A 58 8.53 13.28 0.77
C ILE A 58 8.38 14.75 1.15
N GLU A 59 7.90 14.99 2.36
CA GLU A 59 7.73 16.32 2.94
C GLU A 59 8.53 16.38 4.24
N ASP A 60 9.28 17.45 4.42
CA ASP A 60 9.90 17.76 5.71
C ASP A 60 8.95 18.69 6.47
N GLN A 61 8.43 18.22 7.61
CA GLN A 61 7.52 19.01 8.43
C GLN A 61 8.23 20.17 9.13
N ASN A 62 9.56 20.18 9.19
CA ASN A 62 10.35 21.24 9.81
C ASN A 62 10.64 22.42 8.87
N LEU A 63 10.23 22.36 7.60
CA LEU A 63 10.41 23.46 6.61
C LEU A 63 9.16 24.35 6.49
N LEU A 64 8.15 24.14 7.33
CA LEU A 64 6.92 24.93 7.38
C LEU A 64 6.82 25.81 8.64
N GLU A 65 7.85 25.82 9.49
CA GLU A 65 8.03 26.73 10.63
C GLU A 65 9.07 27.82 10.33
#